data_AF-A0A8B9CW81-F1
#
_entry.id   AF-A0A8B9CW81-F1
#
_cell.length_a   1.000
_cell.length_b   1.000
_cell.length_c   1.000
_cell.angle_alpha   90.00
_cell.angle_beta   90.00
_cell.angle_gamma   90.00
#
_symmetry.space_group_name_H-M   'P 1'
#
loop_
_entity.id
_entity.type
_entity.pdbx_description
1 polymer ?
#
loop_
_entity_poly.entity_id
_entity_poly.type
_entity_poly.pdbx_seq_one_letter_code
_entity_poly.pdbx_strand_id
1 'polypeptide(L)'
;VFTWPTMCTISKYRYLNARSAVFIYLFIYLFIYLFIYLFIERPAGAEPPRLLTEEEYRIQGKVETCKALEELRNYCRSPDISAWTTVSRIQSPKRFADFMGDASHLTSSEISFHKQEYGLGGSFFEEQLSEEEEDDSFDTDHRSYSLSYNLLDAD
;
A
#
# COMPACT_ATOMS: atom_id res chain seq x y z
N VAL A 1 -11.28 -33.39 74.60
CA VAL A 1 -11.97 -33.20 73.30
C VAL A 1 -11.02 -32.45 72.37
N PHE A 2 -10.08 -33.17 71.76
CA PHE A 2 -9.19 -32.57 70.77
C PHE A 2 -9.96 -32.44 69.46
N THR A 3 -9.97 -31.25 68.90
CA THR A 3 -10.65 -30.85 67.68
C THR A 3 -10.00 -31.49 66.45
N TRP A 4 -10.28 -32.77 66.22
CA TRP A 4 -9.88 -33.50 65.01
C TRP A 4 -10.32 -32.86 63.67
N PRO A 5 -11.39 -32.03 63.57
CA PRO A 5 -11.74 -31.37 62.31
C PRO A 5 -10.76 -30.27 61.87
N THR A 6 -10.11 -29.55 62.80
CA THR A 6 -9.31 -28.36 62.48
C THR A 6 -7.87 -28.68 62.05
N MET A 7 -7.29 -29.79 62.52
CA MET A 7 -5.96 -30.23 62.09
C MET A 7 -5.96 -30.76 60.64
N CYS A 8 -7.05 -31.40 60.20
CA CYS A 8 -7.19 -31.93 58.85
C CYS A 8 -7.38 -30.80 57.81
N THR A 9 -8.06 -29.72 58.17
CA THR A 9 -8.25 -28.54 57.30
C THR A 9 -6.98 -27.70 57.17
N ILE A 10 -6.21 -27.48 58.25
CA ILE A 10 -4.94 -26.73 58.20
C ILE A 10 -3.88 -27.46 57.36
N SER A 11 -3.77 -28.79 57.49
CA SER A 11 -2.81 -29.57 56.70
C SER A 11 -3.20 -29.64 55.21
N LYS A 12 -4.50 -29.75 54.90
CA LYS A 12 -5.01 -29.63 53.52
C LYS A 12 -4.82 -28.23 52.95
N TYR A 13 -5.01 -27.17 53.75
CA TYR A 13 -4.80 -25.79 53.33
C TYR A 13 -3.31 -25.51 53.05
N ARG A 14 -2.40 -25.98 53.92
CA ARG A 14 -0.95 -25.91 53.67
C ARG A 14 -0.53 -26.71 52.44
N TYR A 15 -1.11 -27.88 52.21
CA TYR A 15 -0.84 -28.73 51.05
C TYR A 15 -1.40 -28.16 49.75
N LEU A 16 -2.60 -27.57 49.78
CA LEU A 16 -3.24 -26.90 48.65
C LEU A 16 -2.50 -25.59 48.30
N ASN A 17 -2.06 -24.83 49.30
CA ASN A 17 -1.22 -23.65 49.10
C ASN A 17 0.17 -24.01 48.54
N ALA A 18 0.77 -25.12 48.99
CA ALA A 18 2.04 -25.59 48.45
C ALA A 18 1.93 -26.09 47.01
N ARG A 19 0.87 -26.84 46.67
CA ARG A 19 0.62 -27.29 45.28
C ARG A 19 0.29 -26.12 44.37
N SER A 20 -0.57 -25.21 44.83
CA SER A 20 -0.91 -23.99 44.10
C SER A 20 0.34 -23.13 43.86
N ALA A 21 1.21 -22.97 44.87
CA ALA A 21 2.47 -22.25 44.72
C ALA A 21 3.35 -22.86 43.61
N VAL A 22 3.49 -24.19 43.55
CA VAL A 22 4.24 -24.85 42.47
C VAL A 22 3.61 -24.59 41.10
N PHE A 23 2.28 -24.68 40.97
CA PHE A 23 1.61 -24.35 39.71
C PHE A 23 1.80 -22.87 39.32
N ILE A 24 1.77 -21.96 40.28
CA ILE A 24 2.03 -20.54 40.06
C ILE A 24 3.48 -20.33 39.58
N TYR A 25 4.47 -20.95 40.23
CA TYR A 25 5.87 -20.87 39.78
C TYR A 25 6.07 -21.45 38.39
N LEU A 26 5.44 -22.59 38.08
CA LEU A 26 5.52 -23.19 36.74
C LEU A 26 4.84 -22.31 35.68
N PHE A 27 3.69 -21.72 36.00
CA PHE A 27 2.99 -20.81 35.10
C PHE A 27 3.80 -19.53 34.85
N ILE A 28 4.39 -18.95 35.90
CA ILE A 28 5.30 -17.80 35.79
C ILE A 28 6.54 -18.16 34.96
N TYR A 29 7.16 -19.31 35.22
CA TYR A 29 8.33 -19.77 34.47
C TYR A 29 7.99 -20.01 32.99
N LEU A 30 6.84 -20.62 32.69
CA LEU A 30 6.37 -20.84 31.32
C LEU A 30 6.04 -19.52 30.63
N PHE A 31 5.40 -18.59 31.33
CA PHE A 31 5.10 -17.26 30.80
C PHE A 31 6.38 -16.46 30.53
N ILE A 32 7.35 -16.47 31.44
CA ILE A 32 8.66 -15.85 31.26
C ILE A 32 9.41 -16.52 30.10
N TYR A 33 9.43 -17.85 30.03
CA TYR A 33 10.10 -18.59 28.95
C TYR A 33 9.46 -18.28 27.59
N LEU A 34 8.12 -18.26 27.51
CA LEU A 34 7.37 -17.91 26.30
C LEU A 34 7.61 -16.46 25.89
N PHE A 35 7.61 -15.53 26.85
CA PHE A 35 7.90 -14.13 26.61
C PHE A 35 9.33 -13.92 26.10
N ILE A 36 10.31 -14.58 26.71
CA ILE A 36 11.71 -14.57 26.28
C ILE A 36 11.83 -15.15 24.86
N TYR A 37 11.22 -16.31 24.59
CA TYR A 37 11.28 -16.95 23.28
C TYR A 37 10.64 -16.08 22.19
N LEU A 38 9.50 -15.45 22.49
CA LEU A 38 8.77 -14.59 21.55
C LEU A 38 9.43 -13.21 21.36
N PHE A 39 10.16 -12.72 22.35
CA PHE A 39 10.78 -11.39 22.32
C PHE A 39 12.22 -11.42 21.78
N ILE A 40 12.97 -12.51 21.96
CA ILE A 40 14.36 -12.65 21.49
C ILE A 40 14.42 -12.92 19.97
N GLU A 41 13.39 -13.49 19.36
CA GLU A 41 13.35 -13.79 17.92
C GLU A 41 12.89 -12.62 17.04
N ARG A 42 12.65 -11.42 17.58
CA ARG A 42 12.54 -10.22 16.73
C ARG A 42 13.94 -9.77 16.34
N PRO A 43 14.36 -9.88 15.06
CA PRO A 43 15.63 -9.33 14.62
C PRO A 43 15.60 -7.82 14.84
N ALA A 44 16.25 -7.36 15.90
CA ALA A 44 16.36 -5.96 16.32
C ALA A 44 17.27 -5.11 15.39
N GLY A 45 17.33 -5.49 14.11
CA GLY A 45 18.25 -4.92 13.13
C GLY A 45 17.71 -4.95 11.70
N ALA A 46 16.43 -5.23 11.49
CA ALA A 46 15.81 -4.83 10.23
C ALA A 46 15.68 -3.30 10.28
N GLU A 47 16.71 -2.60 9.81
CA GLU A 47 16.57 -1.18 9.49
C GLU A 47 15.30 -1.02 8.66
N PRO A 48 14.43 -0.05 8.99
CA PRO A 48 13.25 0.19 8.19
C PRO A 48 13.71 0.35 6.74
N PRO A 49 13.12 -0.40 5.78
CA PRO A 49 13.60 -0.41 4.42
C PRO A 49 13.67 1.03 3.92
N ARG A 50 14.87 1.43 3.47
CA ARG A 50 15.09 2.78 2.93
C ARG A 50 14.04 3.03 1.85
N LEU A 51 13.25 4.08 2.02
CA LEU A 51 12.32 4.51 0.98
C LEU A 51 13.11 4.82 -0.29
N LEU A 52 12.55 4.43 -1.42
CA LEU A 52 13.17 4.71 -2.70
C LEU A 52 13.28 6.22 -2.90
N THR A 53 14.40 6.66 -3.46
CA THR A 53 14.49 8.03 -3.96
C THR A 53 13.56 8.20 -5.17
N GLU A 54 13.10 9.42 -5.43
CA GLU A 54 12.19 9.71 -6.56
C GLU A 54 12.75 9.21 -7.89
N GLU A 55 14.05 9.41 -8.12
CA GLU A 55 14.72 8.95 -9.34
C GLU A 55 14.75 7.41 -9.44
N GLU A 56 15.02 6.69 -8.34
CA GLU A 56 14.96 5.23 -8.32
C GLU A 56 13.53 4.72 -8.60
N TYR A 57 12.51 5.39 -8.05
CA TYR A 57 11.12 5.06 -8.31
C TYR A 57 10.78 5.26 -9.79
N ARG A 58 11.21 6.38 -10.36
CA ARG A 58 11.01 6.69 -11.77
C ARG A 58 11.71 5.69 -12.70
N ILE A 59 12.91 5.24 -12.34
CA ILE A 59 13.64 4.21 -13.10
C ILE A 59 12.94 2.86 -12.99
N GLN A 60 12.57 2.42 -11.78
CA GLN A 60 11.86 1.16 -11.57
C GLN A 60 10.54 1.13 -12.32
N GLY A 61 9.75 2.20 -12.26
CA GLY A 61 8.50 2.31 -13.00
C GLY A 61 8.70 2.10 -14.50
N LYS A 62 9.76 2.70 -15.09
CA LYS A 62 10.12 2.50 -16.50
C LYS A 62 10.52 1.05 -16.80
N VAL A 63 11.40 0.46 -15.99
CA VAL A 63 11.93 -0.89 -16.22
C VAL A 63 10.83 -1.94 -16.10
N GLU A 64 10.06 -1.90 -15.02
CA GLU A 64 8.99 -2.88 -14.76
C GLU A 64 7.86 -2.73 -15.78
N THR A 65 7.52 -1.50 -16.18
CA THR A 65 6.51 -1.27 -17.22
C THR A 65 6.97 -1.82 -18.58
N CYS A 66 8.23 -1.57 -18.98
CA CYS A 66 8.79 -2.12 -20.21
C CYS A 66 8.76 -3.66 -20.20
N LYS A 67 9.18 -4.27 -19.09
CA LYS A 67 9.18 -5.72 -18.91
C LYS A 67 7.77 -6.31 -18.98
N ALA A 68 6.81 -5.74 -18.26
CA ALA A 68 5.42 -6.20 -18.26
C ALA A 68 4.77 -6.09 -19.65
N LEU A 69 5.09 -5.04 -20.41
CA LEU A 69 4.61 -4.89 -21.79
C LEU A 69 5.20 -5.93 -22.74
N GLU A 70 6.48 -6.29 -22.58
CA GLU A 70 7.12 -7.35 -23.36
C GLU A 70 6.52 -8.73 -23.04
N GLU A 71 6.33 -9.03 -21.74
CA GLU A 71 5.65 -10.24 -21.30
C GLU A 71 4.22 -10.33 -21.85
N LEU A 72 3.49 -9.22 -21.84
CA LEU A 72 2.16 -9.12 -22.43
C LEU A 72 2.18 -9.44 -23.94
N ARG A 73 3.13 -8.88 -24.69
CA ARG A 73 3.28 -9.18 -26.13
C ARG A 73 3.55 -10.65 -26.37
N ASN A 74 4.46 -11.24 -25.59
CA ASN A 74 4.81 -12.65 -25.71
C ASN A 74 3.60 -13.55 -25.38
N TYR A 75 2.84 -13.20 -24.35
CA TYR A 75 1.61 -13.90 -24.00
C TYR A 75 0.57 -13.83 -25.12
N CYS A 76 0.34 -12.65 -25.71
CA CYS A 76 -0.58 -12.50 -26.84
C CYS A 76 -0.10 -13.17 -28.13
N ARG A 77 1.20 -13.45 -28.29
CA ARG A 77 1.77 -14.23 -29.40
C ARG A 77 1.67 -15.75 -29.18
N SER A 78 1.43 -16.19 -27.95
CA SER A 78 1.32 -17.61 -27.62
C SER A 78 0.06 -18.24 -28.24
N PRO A 79 0.11 -19.53 -28.64
CA PRO A 79 -1.05 -20.23 -29.19
C PRO A 79 -2.14 -20.51 -28.14
N ASP A 80 -1.85 -20.27 -26.86
CA ASP A 80 -2.77 -20.48 -25.74
C ASP A 80 -3.88 -19.43 -25.68
N ILE A 81 -3.68 -18.28 -26.36
CA ILE A 81 -4.68 -17.21 -26.48
C ILE A 81 -5.48 -17.34 -27.79
N SER A 82 -6.80 -17.24 -27.68
CA SER A 82 -7.66 -17.04 -28.84
C SER A 82 -7.61 -15.57 -29.29
N ALA A 83 -6.89 -15.31 -30.38
CA ALA A 83 -6.75 -13.96 -30.95
C ALA A 83 -8.10 -13.23 -31.13
N TRP A 84 -9.15 -13.96 -31.55
CA TRP A 84 -10.49 -13.42 -31.74
C TRP A 84 -11.20 -13.00 -30.45
N THR A 85 -10.92 -13.65 -29.32
CA THR A 85 -11.46 -13.26 -28.01
C THR A 85 -10.78 -12.00 -27.48
N THR A 86 -9.48 -11.85 -27.74
CA THR A 86 -8.78 -10.62 -27.38
C THR A 86 -9.27 -9.46 -28.24
N VAL A 87 -9.34 -9.65 -29.57
CA VAL A 87 -9.79 -8.62 -30.53
C VAL A 87 -11.23 -8.16 -30.28
N SER A 88 -12.12 -9.02 -29.80
CA SER A 88 -13.50 -8.62 -29.50
C SER A 88 -13.66 -7.78 -28.23
N ARG A 89 -12.67 -7.82 -27.32
CA ARG A 89 -12.74 -7.13 -26.02
C ARG A 89 -12.03 -5.77 -26.01
N ILE A 90 -11.11 -5.54 -26.93
CA ILE A 90 -10.29 -4.33 -26.99
C ILE A 90 -11.00 -3.21 -27.75
N GLN A 91 -10.80 -1.95 -27.33
CA GLN A 91 -11.47 -0.80 -27.93
C GLN A 91 -11.00 -0.51 -29.37
N SER A 92 -9.71 -0.69 -29.64
CA SER A 92 -9.13 -0.41 -30.95
C SER A 92 -8.23 -1.56 -31.42
N PRO A 93 -8.77 -2.48 -32.25
CA PRO A 93 -7.99 -3.59 -32.79
C PRO A 93 -6.77 -3.15 -33.60
N LYS A 94 -6.87 -1.99 -34.28
CA LYS A 94 -5.77 -1.43 -35.07
C LYS A 94 -4.60 -1.02 -34.19
N ARG A 95 -4.84 -0.24 -33.12
CA ARG A 95 -3.79 0.16 -32.18
C ARG A 95 -3.14 -1.05 -31.50
N PHE A 96 -3.94 -2.08 -31.21
CA PHE A 96 -3.42 -3.33 -30.66
C PHE A 96 -2.50 -4.06 -31.65
N ALA A 97 -2.88 -4.15 -32.93
CA ALA A 97 -2.03 -4.75 -33.95
C ALA A 97 -0.68 -4.00 -34.09
N ASP A 98 -0.72 -2.66 -34.09
CA ASP A 98 0.49 -1.83 -34.13
C ASP A 98 1.37 -2.09 -32.89
N PHE A 99 0.78 -2.15 -31.70
CA PHE A 99 1.48 -2.48 -30.45
C PHE A 99 2.13 -3.87 -30.50
N MET A 100 1.46 -4.87 -31.07
CA MET A 100 1.97 -6.23 -31.22
C MET A 100 3.13 -6.32 -32.23
N GLY A 101 3.18 -5.39 -33.20
CA GLY A 101 4.22 -5.23 -34.22
C GLY A 101 5.42 -4.40 -33.77
N ASP A 102 5.65 -4.31 -32.45
CA ASP A 102 6.72 -3.56 -31.80
C ASP A 102 6.60 -2.03 -31.82
N ALA A 103 5.47 -1.46 -32.25
CA ALA A 103 5.23 -0.03 -32.08
C ALA A 103 5.10 0.38 -30.60
N SER A 104 5.27 1.67 -30.32
CA SER A 104 5.04 2.23 -28.97
C SER A 104 3.61 1.95 -28.49
N HIS A 105 3.47 1.64 -27.20
CA HIS A 105 2.16 1.47 -26.56
C HIS A 105 1.38 2.80 -26.45
N LEU A 106 2.09 3.93 -26.50
CA LEU A 106 1.52 5.28 -26.52
C LEU A 106 1.56 5.86 -27.93
N THR A 107 0.51 6.58 -28.33
CA THR A 107 0.53 7.40 -29.54
C THR A 107 1.30 8.70 -29.30
N SER A 108 1.85 9.27 -30.37
CA SER A 108 2.54 10.57 -30.32
C SER A 108 1.66 11.68 -29.76
N SER A 109 0.34 11.61 -29.99
CA SER A 109 -0.64 12.56 -29.46
C SER A 109 -0.81 12.45 -27.93
N GLU A 110 -0.80 11.23 -27.38
CA GLU A 110 -0.86 11.00 -25.93
C GLU A 110 0.41 11.54 -25.26
N ILE A 111 1.57 11.28 -25.87
CA ILE A 111 2.85 11.80 -25.37
C ILE A 111 2.89 13.33 -25.43
N SER A 112 2.38 13.95 -26.51
CA SER A 112 2.36 15.42 -26.62
C SER A 112 1.40 16.05 -25.62
N PHE A 113 0.22 15.46 -25.41
CA PHE A 113 -0.76 15.95 -24.46
C PHE A 113 -0.21 15.90 -23.02
N HIS A 114 0.39 14.78 -22.62
CA HIS A 114 1.04 14.65 -21.31
C HIS A 114 2.18 15.66 -21.13
N LYS A 115 2.99 15.90 -22.17
CA LYS A 115 4.04 16.92 -22.10
C LYS A 115 3.51 18.33 -22.02
N GLN A 116 2.33 18.60 -22.56
CA GLN A 116 1.71 19.92 -22.48
C GLN A 116 1.10 20.16 -21.10
N GLU A 117 0.39 19.17 -20.56
CA GLU A 117 -0.30 19.25 -19.27
C GLU A 117 0.68 19.20 -18.09
N TYR A 118 1.69 18.33 -18.14
CA TYR A 118 2.66 18.09 -17.06
C TYR A 118 4.10 18.50 -17.43
N GLY A 119 4.28 19.31 -18.47
CA GLY A 119 5.59 19.84 -18.86
C GLY A 119 6.03 21.05 -18.07
N LEU A 120 7.01 21.78 -18.59
CA LEU A 120 7.60 22.99 -17.99
C LEU A 120 6.56 24.08 -17.61
N GLY A 121 5.38 24.07 -18.21
CA GLY A 121 4.27 24.97 -17.85
C GLY A 121 3.28 24.42 -16.80
N GLY A 122 3.26 23.10 -16.56
CA GLY A 122 2.41 22.46 -15.57
C GLY A 122 2.97 22.59 -14.14
N SER A 123 4.29 22.49 -13.98
CA SER A 123 4.93 22.66 -12.66
C SER A 123 4.79 24.07 -12.09
N PHE A 124 4.74 25.09 -12.96
CA PHE A 124 4.53 26.49 -12.55
C PHE A 124 3.12 26.71 -11.96
N PHE A 125 2.12 25.98 -12.47
CA PHE A 125 0.75 26.05 -11.96
C PHE A 125 0.58 25.27 -10.64
N GLU A 126 1.31 24.17 -10.47
CA GLU A 126 1.28 23.35 -9.24
C GLU A 126 1.92 24.07 -8.05
N GLU A 127 3.06 24.75 -8.26
CA GLU A 127 3.74 25.56 -7.22
C GLU A 127 2.82 26.70 -6.71
N GLN A 128 2.11 27.36 -7.62
CA GLN A 128 1.19 28.46 -7.29
C GLN A 128 -0.09 28.00 -6.56
N LEU A 129 -0.54 26.75 -6.79
CA LEU A 129 -1.68 26.16 -6.08
C LEU A 129 -1.30 25.68 -4.67
N SER A 130 -0.05 25.23 -4.46
CA SER A 130 0.43 24.84 -3.13
C SER A 130 0.71 26.02 -2.20
N GLU A 131 0.95 27.22 -2.74
CA GLU A 131 1.17 28.44 -1.94
C GLU A 131 -0.14 29.08 -1.43
N GLU A 132 -1.31 28.73 -1.98
CA GLU A 132 -2.60 29.33 -1.58
C GLU A 132 -3.32 28.60 -0.42
N GLU A 133 -2.86 27.42 0.02
CA GLU A 133 -3.51 26.65 1.11
C GLU A 133 -2.86 26.82 2.52
N GLU A 134 -1.93 27.76 2.73
CA GLU A 134 -1.29 27.99 4.04
C GLU A 134 -1.94 29.06 4.95
N ASP A 135 -3.11 29.59 4.61
CA ASP A 135 -3.79 30.62 5.45
C ASP A 135 -5.26 30.27 5.76
N ASP A 136 -5.47 29.14 6.44
CA ASP A 136 -6.79 28.77 6.97
C ASP A 136 -6.92 29.17 8.45
N SER A 137 -7.25 30.45 8.70
CA SER A 137 -7.86 30.87 9.97
C SER A 137 -9.38 31.08 9.79
N PHE A 138 -10.14 30.05 10.14
CA PHE A 138 -11.48 30.04 10.74
C PHE A 138 -12.38 31.28 10.48
N ASP A 139 -13.37 31.18 9.56
CA ASP A 139 -14.81 31.19 9.88
C ASP A 139 -15.74 31.25 8.63
N THR A 140 -16.71 30.33 8.60
CA THR A 140 -18.13 30.55 8.27
C THR A 140 -18.55 31.10 6.88
N ASP A 141 -19.01 30.19 6.00
CA ASP A 141 -20.40 30.07 5.50
C ASP A 141 -20.51 29.71 4.01
N HIS A 142 -21.43 28.80 3.77
CA HIS A 142 -21.71 28.11 2.53
C HIS A 142 -22.41 29.06 1.54
N ARG A 143 -21.74 29.51 0.47
CA ARG A 143 -22.45 30.03 -0.71
C ARG A 143 -21.81 29.58 -2.03
N SER A 144 -22.33 28.46 -2.51
CA SER A 144 -22.19 27.95 -3.87
C SER A 144 -22.34 29.03 -4.93
N TYR A 145 -21.34 29.19 -5.80
CA TYR A 145 -21.57 29.59 -7.18
C TYR A 145 -20.65 28.79 -8.11
N SER A 146 -21.24 27.76 -8.70
CA SER A 146 -20.87 27.24 -10.01
C SER A 146 -20.80 28.41 -10.98
N LEU A 147 -19.62 28.74 -11.50
CA LEU A 147 -19.48 29.67 -12.62
C LEU A 147 -19.09 28.90 -13.88
N SER A 148 -20.17 28.37 -14.47
CA SER A 148 -20.33 27.99 -15.87
C SER A 148 -19.57 28.93 -16.80
N TYR A 149 -18.83 28.32 -17.73
CA TYR A 149 -18.65 28.74 -19.11
C TYR A 149 -19.47 29.97 -19.49
N ASN A 150 -18.79 31.09 -19.73
CA ASN A 150 -19.05 32.08 -20.77
C ASN A 150 -17.99 33.20 -20.68
N LEU A 151 -16.89 33.04 -21.40
CA LEU A 151 -16.22 34.19 -22.03
C LEU A 151 -15.45 33.73 -23.28
N LEU A 152 -16.19 33.12 -24.20
CA LEU A 152 -15.95 33.33 -25.62
C LEU A 152 -16.68 34.62 -26.00
N ASP A 153 -16.07 35.37 -26.92
CA ASP A 153 -16.49 36.64 -27.51
C ASP A 153 -16.16 37.92 -26.70
N ALA A 154 -14.94 38.42 -26.88
CA ALA A 154 -14.71 39.82 -27.27
C ALA A 154 -13.25 40.02 -27.73
N ASP A 155 -13.13 40.51 -28.97
CA ASP A 155 -11.98 41.08 -29.71
C ASP A 155 -10.92 40.14 -30.31
#